data_AF-A0A2R6KDF2-F1
#
_entry.id   AF-A0A2R6KDF2-F1
#
_cell.length_a   1.000
_cell.length_b   1.000
_cell.length_c   1.000
_cell.angle_alpha   90.00
_cell.angle_beta   90.00
_cell.angle_gamma   90.00
#
_symmetry.space_group_name_H-M   'P 1'
#
loop_
_entity.id
_entity.type
_entity.pdbx_description
1 polymer ?
#
loop_
_entity_poly.entity_id
_entity_poly.type
_entity_poly.pdbx_seq_one_letter_code
_entity_poly.pdbx_strand_id
1 'polypeptide(L)'
;MDALYVGDHKLQANQYFVGADTFQVFHREVTDYEPLKDALSDREGVDVDYLDGLETMTEFPRSVEELAEYDALIVSDLSRGTLEPHFHPDTIPGPNLLRIIREFVEDGGALLYCGGWMTF
;
A
#
# COMPACT_ATOMS: atom_id res chain seq x y z
N MET A 1 -17.37 0.14 10.04
CA MET A 1 -16.34 1.08 9.59
C MET A 1 -15.41 0.25 8.77
N ASP A 2 -15.42 0.47 7.48
CA ASP A 2 -14.65 -0.34 6.54
C ASP A 2 -13.43 0.47 6.14
N ALA A 3 -12.23 -0.06 6.40
CA ALA A 3 -10.98 0.65 6.18
C ALA A 3 -10.08 -0.10 5.20
N LEU A 4 -9.55 0.62 4.21
CA LEU A 4 -8.51 0.10 3.34
C LEU A 4 -7.14 0.45 3.91
N TYR A 5 -6.30 -0.55 4.17
CA TYR A 5 -4.94 -0.39 4.68
C TYR A 5 -3.92 -0.85 3.64
N VAL A 6 -3.06 0.06 3.20
CA VAL A 6 -2.02 -0.18 2.20
C VAL A 6 -0.62 0.06 2.77
N GLY A 7 0.30 -0.86 2.48
CA GLY A 7 1.74 -0.73 2.78
C GLY A 7 2.24 -1.59 3.93
N ASP A 8 3.31 -1.17 4.60
CA ASP A 8 3.98 -1.93 5.70
C ASP A 8 4.39 -3.38 5.36
N HIS A 9 4.61 -3.68 4.08
CA HIS A 9 5.15 -4.95 3.59
C HIS A 9 6.42 -4.75 2.77
N LYS A 10 7.46 -5.55 3.05
CA LYS A 10 8.77 -5.45 2.40
C LYS A 10 9.40 -6.82 2.19
N LEU A 11 10.22 -6.96 1.15
CA LEU A 11 11.04 -8.14 0.93
C LEU A 11 12.51 -7.87 1.25
N GLN A 12 13.07 -8.63 2.18
CA GLN A 12 14.49 -8.53 2.53
C GLN A 12 15.33 -9.40 1.57
N ALA A 13 16.20 -8.76 0.78
CA ALA A 13 17.13 -9.43 -0.11
C ALA A 13 18.57 -8.96 0.12
N ASN A 14 19.51 -9.90 0.00
CA ASN A 14 20.95 -9.63 0.01
C ASN A 14 21.53 -9.98 -1.37
N GLN A 15 22.44 -9.14 -1.87
CA GLN A 15 23.19 -9.42 -3.09
C GLN A 15 24.66 -9.64 -2.74
N TYR A 16 25.23 -10.72 -3.28
CA TYR A 16 26.61 -11.12 -3.04
C TYR A 16 27.41 -11.05 -4.33
N PHE A 17 28.67 -10.63 -4.20
CA PHE A 17 29.66 -10.57 -5.26
C PHE A 17 30.85 -11.43 -4.83
N VAL A 18 31.10 -12.54 -5.52
CA VAL A 18 32.16 -13.51 -5.18
C VAL A 18 32.98 -13.82 -6.42
N GLY A 19 34.14 -13.16 -6.55
CA GLY A 19 35.01 -13.33 -7.71
C GLY A 19 34.30 -12.95 -9.02
N ALA A 20 34.12 -13.92 -9.91
CA ALA A 20 33.43 -13.75 -11.19
C ALA A 20 31.89 -13.96 -11.11
N ASP A 21 31.37 -14.33 -9.93
CA ASP A 21 29.96 -14.68 -9.74
C ASP A 21 29.21 -13.62 -8.94
N THR A 22 27.92 -13.48 -9.25
CA THR A 22 26.98 -12.67 -8.46
C THR A 22 25.69 -13.43 -8.24
N PHE A 23 25.16 -13.41 -7.02
CA PHE A 23 23.90 -14.06 -6.69
C PHE A 23 23.10 -13.25 -5.66
N GLN A 24 21.78 -13.38 -5.70
CA GLN A 24 20.86 -12.74 -4.77
C GLN A 24 20.19 -13.81 -3.91
N VAL A 25 20.03 -13.50 -2.62
CA VAL A 25 19.31 -14.34 -1.66
C VAL A 25 18.17 -13.53 -1.07
N PHE A 26 16.94 -14.00 -1.28
CA PHE A 26 15.74 -13.49 -0.61
C PHE A 26 15.64 -14.19 0.74
N HIS A 27 15.70 -13.42 1.82
CA HIS A 27 15.74 -13.96 3.18
C HIS A 27 14.36 -14.20 3.75
N ARG A 28 13.50 -13.18 3.68
CA ARG A 28 12.15 -13.19 4.25
C ARG A 28 11.33 -12.01 3.77
N GLU A 29 10.03 -12.21 3.82
CA GLU A 29 9.05 -11.13 3.88
C GLU A 29 9.10 -10.49 5.28
N VAL A 30 8.85 -9.19 5.32
CA VAL A 30 8.76 -8.39 6.53
C VAL A 30 7.36 -7.78 6.55
N THR A 31 6.57 -8.20 7.53
CA THR A 31 5.16 -7.86 7.73
C THR A 31 5.04 -6.92 8.93
N ASP A 32 5.24 -5.62 8.71
CA ASP A 32 5.15 -4.62 9.78
C ASP A 32 3.68 -4.22 10.07
N TYR A 33 2.75 -4.63 9.20
CA TYR A 33 1.33 -4.27 9.27
C TYR A 33 0.52 -5.04 10.32
N GLU A 34 0.95 -6.25 10.69
CA GLU A 34 0.18 -7.19 11.51
C GLU A 34 -0.30 -6.56 12.83
N PRO A 35 0.55 -5.87 13.63
CA PRO A 35 0.10 -5.34 14.92
C PRO A 35 -1.01 -4.29 14.81
N LEU A 36 -0.96 -3.43 13.78
CA LEU A 36 -2.00 -2.41 13.57
C LEU A 36 -3.27 -3.06 13.05
N LYS A 37 -3.15 -3.94 12.06
CA LYS A 37 -4.28 -4.66 11.48
C LYS A 37 -5.03 -5.46 12.55
N ASP A 38 -4.32 -6.26 13.34
CA ASP A 38 -4.91 -7.08 14.40
C ASP A 38 -5.61 -6.21 15.46
N ALA A 39 -4.96 -5.12 15.90
CA ALA A 39 -5.54 -4.20 16.88
C ALA A 39 -6.80 -3.47 16.36
N LEU A 40 -6.91 -3.25 15.06
CA LEU A 40 -8.11 -2.68 14.44
C LEU A 40 -9.21 -3.73 14.27
N SER A 41 -8.86 -4.92 13.78
CA SER A 41 -9.79 -6.04 13.59
C SER A 41 -10.39 -6.56 14.91
N ASP A 42 -9.69 -6.39 16.04
CA ASP A 42 -10.21 -6.71 17.37
C ASP A 42 -11.30 -5.74 17.87
N ARG A 43 -11.54 -4.62 17.18
CA ARG A 43 -12.56 -3.64 17.57
C ARG A 43 -13.90 -3.96 16.92
N GLU A 44 -14.95 -4.04 17.74
CA GLU A 44 -16.31 -4.23 17.23
C GLU A 44 -16.70 -3.12 16.24
N GLY A 45 -17.17 -3.53 15.06
CA GLY A 45 -17.64 -2.62 14.01
C GLY A 45 -16.53 -1.98 13.16
N VAL A 46 -15.30 -2.49 13.25
CA VAL A 46 -14.19 -2.11 12.35
C VAL A 46 -13.82 -3.32 11.50
N ASP A 47 -13.88 -3.16 10.18
CA ASP A 47 -13.39 -4.11 9.19
C ASP A 47 -12.18 -3.49 8.47
N VAL A 48 -11.14 -4.29 8.22
CA VAL A 48 -9.88 -3.82 7.64
C VAL A 48 -9.49 -4.73 6.49
N ASP A 49 -9.68 -4.21 5.28
CA ASP A 49 -9.12 -4.77 4.07
C ASP A 49 -7.67 -4.30 3.92
N TYR A 50 -6.77 -5.26 3.73
CA TYR A 50 -5.35 -4.99 3.65
C TYR A 50 -4.83 -5.35 2.26
N LEU A 51 -4.06 -4.44 1.67
CA LEU A 51 -3.28 -4.69 0.47
C LEU A 51 -1.79 -4.48 0.78
N ASP A 52 -1.00 -5.49 0.47
CA ASP A 52 0.44 -5.37 0.56
C ASP A 52 1.01 -4.41 -0.52
N GLY A 53 2.32 -4.17 -0.49
CA GLY A 53 2.96 -3.28 -1.46
C GLY A 53 2.86 -3.74 -2.91
N LEU A 54 2.71 -5.04 -3.19
CA LEU A 54 2.55 -5.57 -4.54
C LEU A 54 1.08 -5.55 -4.99
N GLU A 55 0.18 -6.00 -4.12
CA GLU A 55 -1.28 -6.01 -4.33
C GLU A 55 -1.81 -4.59 -4.54
N THR A 56 -1.27 -3.60 -3.82
CA THR A 56 -1.60 -2.19 -4.02
C THR A 56 -1.35 -1.72 -5.47
N MET A 57 -0.38 -2.29 -6.18
CA MET A 57 -0.14 -1.90 -7.58
C MET A 57 -1.24 -2.36 -8.54
N THR A 58 -1.95 -3.45 -8.20
CA THR A 58 -2.93 -4.12 -9.07
C THR A 58 -4.37 -3.94 -8.62
N GLU A 59 -4.60 -3.86 -7.31
CA GLU A 59 -5.92 -3.97 -6.70
C GLU A 59 -6.39 -2.68 -6.02
N PHE A 60 -5.54 -1.65 -5.94
CA PHE A 60 -5.95 -0.37 -5.38
C PHE A 60 -7.09 0.26 -6.19
N PRO A 61 -8.12 0.84 -5.52
CA PRO A 61 -9.24 1.51 -6.18
C PRO A 61 -8.82 2.51 -7.26
N ARG A 62 -9.39 2.36 -8.46
CA ARG A 62 -9.04 3.12 -9.67
C ARG A 62 -10.01 4.27 -9.95
N SER A 63 -11.00 4.48 -9.09
CA SER A 63 -11.87 5.65 -9.09
C SER A 63 -12.21 6.12 -7.66
N VAL A 64 -12.78 7.33 -7.54
CA VAL A 64 -13.25 7.86 -6.25
C VAL A 64 -14.41 7.04 -5.73
N GLU A 65 -15.29 6.57 -6.61
CA GLU A 65 -16.44 5.74 -6.26
C GLU A 65 -16.02 4.40 -5.65
N GLU A 66 -15.00 3.75 -6.23
CA GLU A 66 -14.43 2.51 -5.69
C GLU A 66 -13.75 2.76 -4.34
N LEU A 67 -13.00 3.87 -4.19
CA LEU A 67 -12.35 4.19 -2.91
C LEU A 67 -13.38 4.60 -1.83
N ALA A 68 -14.50 5.18 -2.23
CA ALA A 68 -15.59 5.58 -1.34
C ALA A 68 -16.43 4.41 -0.81
N GLU A 69 -16.16 3.17 -1.25
CA GLU A 69 -16.66 1.97 -0.56
C GLU A 69 -16.06 1.82 0.84
N TYR A 70 -14.91 2.47 1.10
CA TYR A 70 -14.26 2.52 2.41
C TYR A 70 -14.55 3.84 3.13
N ASP A 71 -14.75 3.76 4.45
CA ASP A 71 -14.85 4.93 5.32
C ASP A 71 -13.50 5.63 5.53
N ALA A 72 -12.41 4.84 5.49
CA ALA A 72 -11.06 5.33 5.71
C ALA A 72 -10.00 4.64 4.83
N LEU A 73 -9.02 5.42 4.41
CA LEU A 73 -7.78 4.94 3.79
C LEU A 73 -6.63 5.12 4.78
N ILE A 74 -5.91 4.04 5.07
CA ILE A 74 -4.68 4.01 5.85
C ILE A 74 -3.53 3.75 4.89
N VAL A 75 -2.60 4.69 4.79
CA VAL A 75 -1.36 4.54 4.00
C VAL A 75 -0.18 4.57 4.94
N SER A 76 0.64 3.52 4.96
CA SER A 76 1.76 3.41 5.88
C SER A 76 3.00 2.82 5.20
N ASP A 77 4.15 3.47 5.39
CA ASP A 77 5.45 3.07 4.84
C ASP A 77 5.39 2.61 3.36
N LEU A 78 4.63 3.35 2.54
CA LEU A 78 4.33 3.04 1.15
C LEU A 78 4.88 4.13 0.22
N SER A 79 5.63 3.70 -0.80
CA SER A 79 6.23 4.61 -1.79
C SER A 79 5.20 5.13 -2.81
N ARG A 80 5.40 6.37 -3.30
CA ARG A 80 4.66 6.90 -4.48
C ARG A 80 4.71 5.95 -5.67
N GLY A 81 5.85 5.31 -5.89
CA GLY A 81 6.07 4.39 -7.01
C GLY A 81 5.15 3.18 -7.01
N THR A 82 4.55 2.85 -5.87
CA THR A 82 3.55 1.79 -5.75
C THR A 82 2.16 2.25 -6.22
N LEU A 83 1.78 3.51 -5.95
CA LEU A 83 0.51 4.09 -6.39
C LEU A 83 0.56 4.59 -7.84
N GLU A 84 1.74 4.90 -8.36
CA GLU A 84 1.93 5.30 -9.76
C GLU A 84 3.06 4.49 -10.42
N PRO A 85 2.90 3.16 -10.57
CA PRO A 85 3.95 2.29 -11.10
C PRO A 85 4.11 2.46 -12.62
N HIS A 86 5.10 3.23 -13.05
CA HIS A 86 5.34 3.52 -14.48
C HIS A 86 5.60 2.28 -15.37
N PHE A 87 5.84 1.11 -14.77
CA PHE A 87 6.13 -0.16 -15.46
C PHE A 87 4.95 -1.16 -15.44
N HIS A 88 3.87 -0.88 -14.70
CA HIS A 88 2.74 -1.80 -14.64
C HIS A 88 1.81 -1.62 -15.86
N PRO A 89 1.34 -2.72 -16.48
CA PRO A 89 0.32 -2.66 -17.53
C PRO A 89 -0.88 -1.83 -17.06
N ASP A 90 -1.48 -1.03 -17.95
CA ASP A 90 -2.63 -0.17 -17.63
C ASP A 90 -2.37 1.04 -16.72
N THR A 91 -1.14 1.26 -16.23
CA THR A 91 -0.79 2.53 -15.55
C THR A 91 -0.59 3.67 -16.53
N ILE A 92 -0.23 3.39 -17.79
CA ILE A 92 -0.04 4.40 -18.83
C ILE A 92 -0.72 3.95 -20.14
N PRO A 93 -1.80 4.63 -20.59
CA PRO A 93 -2.55 5.65 -19.86
C PRO A 93 -3.37 5.02 -18.71
N GLY A 94 -3.34 5.62 -17.52
CA GLY A 94 -4.07 5.18 -16.35
C GLY A 94 -4.53 6.37 -15.48
N PRO A 95 -5.43 6.14 -14.50
CA PRO A 95 -5.89 7.18 -13.60
C PRO A 95 -4.74 7.65 -12.68
N ASN A 96 -4.80 8.92 -12.28
CA ASN A 96 -3.91 9.44 -11.25
C ASN A 96 -4.47 9.07 -9.87
N LEU A 97 -3.89 8.05 -9.22
CA LEU A 97 -4.39 7.54 -7.94
C LEU A 97 -4.26 8.57 -6.80
N LEU A 98 -3.24 9.43 -6.83
CA LEU A 98 -3.09 10.51 -5.84
C LEU A 98 -4.22 11.55 -5.95
N ARG A 99 -4.69 11.82 -7.17
CA ARG A 99 -5.85 12.68 -7.40
C ARG A 99 -7.12 12.03 -6.86
N ILE A 100 -7.29 10.72 -7.05
CA ILE A 100 -8.42 9.96 -6.48
C ILE A 100 -8.42 10.06 -4.95
N ILE A 101 -7.27 9.83 -4.30
CA ILE A 101 -7.14 9.96 -2.84
C ILE A 101 -7.49 11.39 -2.38
N ARG A 102 -7.02 12.41 -3.10
CA ARG A 102 -7.36 13.81 -2.79
C ARG A 102 -8.86 14.05 -2.89
N GLU A 103 -9.50 13.63 -3.98
CA GLU A 103 -10.94 13.82 -4.21
C GLU A 103 -11.77 13.06 -3.16
N PHE A 104 -11.39 11.82 -2.82
CA PHE A 104 -11.98 11.06 -1.72
C PHE A 104 -11.96 11.82 -0.38
N VAL A 105 -10.83 12.44 -0.03
CA VAL A 105 -10.72 13.25 1.19
C VAL A 105 -11.55 14.53 1.10
N GLU A 106 -11.55 15.20 -0.06
CA GLU A 106 -12.37 16.41 -0.31
C GLU A 106 -13.87 16.11 -0.19
N ASP A 107 -14.30 14.89 -0.55
CA ASP A 107 -15.66 14.39 -0.45
C ASP A 107 -16.03 13.84 0.95
N GLY A 108 -15.10 13.90 1.91
CA GLY A 108 -15.34 13.58 3.33
C GLY A 108 -14.79 12.23 3.79
N GLY A 109 -14.10 11.49 2.92
CA GLY A 109 -13.37 10.28 3.27
C GLY A 109 -12.22 10.53 4.25
N ALA A 110 -11.97 9.60 5.17
CA ALA A 110 -10.90 9.76 6.14
C ALA A 110 -9.56 9.24 5.59
N LEU A 111 -8.49 10.04 5.71
CA LEU A 111 -7.13 9.61 5.39
C LEU A 111 -6.26 9.58 6.64
N LEU A 112 -5.70 8.41 6.94
CA LEU A 112 -4.63 8.24 7.91
C LEU A 112 -3.32 7.98 7.18
N TYR A 113 -2.39 8.92 7.29
CA TYR A 113 -1.07 8.81 6.68
C TYR A 113 -0.03 8.53 7.76
N CYS A 114 0.42 7.28 7.85
CA CYS A 114 1.41 6.79 8.80
C CYS A 114 2.82 6.91 8.21
N GLY A 115 3.71 7.57 8.96
CA GLY A 115 5.09 7.78 8.56
C GLY A 115 5.96 6.52 8.61
N GLY A 116 7.13 6.57 7.96
CA GLY A 116 8.02 5.45 7.73
C GLY A 116 9.23 5.86 6.91
N TRP A 117 9.99 4.89 6.40
CA TRP A 117 11.17 5.15 5.57
C TRP A 117 10.81 5.47 4.11
N MET A 118 9.70 4.90 3.63
CA MET A 118 9.20 5.00 2.26
C MET A 118 8.03 5.98 2.15
N THR A 119 7.76 6.73 3.21
CA THR A 119 6.81 7.83 3.26
C THR A 119 7.32 9.04 2.45
N PHE A 120 6.40 9.74 1.79
CA PHE A 120 6.65 10.91 0.95
C PHE A 120 7.46 12.02 1.63
#